data_AF-A0A832IDX8-F1
#
_entry.id   AF-A0A832IDX8-F1
#
_cell.length_a   1.000
_cell.length_b   1.000
_cell.length_c   1.000
_cell.angle_alpha   90.00
_cell.angle_beta   90.00
_cell.angle_gamma   90.00
#
_symmetry.space_group_name_H-M   'P 1'
#
loop_
_entity.id
_entity.type
_entity.pdbx_description
1 polymer ?
#
loop_
_entity_poly.entity_id
_entity_poly.type
_entity_poly.pdbx_seq_one_letter_code
_entity_poly.pdbx_strand_id
1 'polypeptide(L)'
;YHQKSVALAFITLSIIVIDLVYFSSTLTKIPHGAYWSLILAVIPFSIIVIWTRGQRLLFSALRPLDLETFLVSYEQIYAKGRVIEGTAIFFARSWKIIPPYISHCIFSSNIIYEKNILVCVNRTDFPFGIKTNYIKGIGTGLDALEIEAGYLARINFEDIFRTYGITPKIIFYGVEDIITSNPVWRVFGLIKKITPNFVQFNKLPASKVHGVVTRIEM
;
A
#
# COMPACT_ATOMS: atom_id res chain seq x y z
N TYR A 1 46.87 5.36 11.77
CA TYR A 1 45.54 5.33 11.13
C TYR A 1 45.63 4.96 9.64
N HIS A 2 46.46 5.64 8.83
CA HIS A 2 46.65 5.34 7.38
C HIS A 2 47.20 3.94 7.02
N GLN A 3 48.01 3.30 7.86
CA GLN A 3 48.61 2.01 7.49
C GLN A 3 47.60 0.85 7.51
N LYS A 4 46.58 0.94 8.40
CA LYS A 4 45.47 -0.03 8.44
C LYS A 4 44.56 0.12 7.22
N SER A 5 44.40 1.32 6.66
CA SER A 5 43.58 1.54 5.46
C SER A 5 44.24 0.99 4.18
N VAL A 6 45.58 1.04 4.07
CA VAL A 6 46.30 0.46 2.92
C VAL A 6 46.23 -1.07 2.93
N ALA A 7 46.40 -1.70 4.10
CA ALA A 7 46.26 -3.15 4.24
C ALA A 7 44.83 -3.63 3.91
N LEU A 8 43.81 -2.93 4.40
CA LEU A 8 42.41 -3.23 4.08
C LEU A 8 42.10 -3.03 2.58
N ALA A 9 42.66 -2.01 1.94
CA ALA A 9 42.51 -1.80 0.51
C ALA A 9 43.14 -2.95 -0.30
N PHE A 10 44.32 -3.43 0.09
CA PHE A 10 44.99 -4.56 -0.56
C PHE A 10 44.20 -5.88 -0.41
N ILE A 11 43.66 -6.13 0.78
CA ILE A 11 42.78 -7.29 1.02
C ILE A 11 41.53 -7.19 0.16
N THR A 12 40.89 -6.02 0.13
CA THR A 12 39.67 -5.78 -0.69
C THR A 12 39.96 -5.99 -2.16
N LEU A 13 41.07 -5.45 -2.68
CA LEU A 13 41.48 -5.63 -4.08
C LEU A 13 41.72 -7.11 -4.39
N SER A 14 42.37 -7.85 -3.49
CA SER A 14 42.63 -9.27 -3.68
C SER A 14 41.34 -10.09 -3.75
N ILE A 15 40.37 -9.78 -2.89
CA ILE A 15 39.04 -10.40 -2.90
C ILE A 15 38.31 -10.08 -4.21
N ILE A 16 38.31 -8.82 -4.65
CA ILE A 16 37.71 -8.41 -5.93
C ILE A 16 38.30 -9.19 -7.11
N VAL A 17 39.62 -9.39 -7.14
CA VAL A 17 40.28 -10.17 -8.19
C VAL A 17 39.83 -11.64 -8.15
N ILE A 18 39.79 -12.25 -6.97
CA ILE A 18 39.29 -13.63 -6.79
C ILE A 18 37.85 -13.75 -7.26
N ASP A 19 36.99 -12.80 -6.89
CA ASP A 19 35.58 -12.75 -7.29
C ASP A 19 35.41 -12.59 -8.80
N LEU A 20 36.23 -11.74 -9.45
CA LEU A 20 36.21 -11.57 -10.90
C LEU A 20 36.64 -12.83 -11.64
N VAL A 21 37.66 -13.54 -11.13
CA VAL A 21 38.10 -14.83 -11.70
C VAL A 21 36.99 -15.87 -11.53
N TYR A 22 36.39 -15.96 -10.35
CA TYR A 22 35.27 -16.86 -10.08
C TYR A 22 34.08 -16.56 -11.00
N PHE A 23 33.67 -15.29 -11.09
CA PHE A 23 32.58 -14.84 -11.97
C PHE A 23 32.85 -15.23 -13.43
N SER A 24 34.05 -14.92 -13.94
CA SER A 24 34.46 -15.30 -15.30
C SER A 24 34.41 -16.80 -15.53
N SER A 25 34.83 -17.60 -14.54
CA SER A 25 34.73 -19.06 -14.58
C SER A 25 33.28 -19.57 -14.56
N THR A 26 32.34 -18.83 -13.99
CA THR A 26 30.92 -19.20 -14.05
C THR A 26 30.25 -18.82 -15.36
N LEU A 27 30.72 -17.77 -16.04
CA LEU A 27 30.21 -17.36 -17.36
C LEU A 27 30.46 -18.43 -18.43
N THR A 28 31.56 -19.17 -18.37
CA THR A 28 31.85 -20.26 -19.33
C THR A 28 30.84 -21.41 -19.25
N LYS A 29 30.10 -21.53 -18.14
CA LYS A 29 29.03 -22.51 -17.97
C LYS A 29 27.71 -22.07 -18.61
N ILE A 30 27.59 -20.81 -19.05
CA ILE A 30 26.37 -20.30 -19.69
C ILE A 30 26.00 -21.12 -20.93
N PRO A 31 26.88 -21.34 -21.93
CA PRO A 31 26.55 -22.19 -23.09
C PRO A 31 26.26 -23.65 -22.71
N HIS A 32 26.80 -24.11 -21.59
CA HIS A 32 26.72 -25.49 -21.11
C HIS A 32 25.50 -25.74 -20.19
N GLY A 33 24.48 -24.87 -20.27
CA GLY A 33 23.19 -25.07 -19.59
C GLY A 33 22.89 -24.11 -18.43
N ALA A 34 23.84 -23.27 -17.99
CA ALA A 34 23.55 -22.30 -16.93
C ALA A 34 22.56 -21.20 -17.37
N TYR A 35 22.34 -21.04 -18.67
CA TYR A 35 21.29 -20.16 -19.21
C TYR A 35 19.88 -20.55 -18.74
N TRP A 36 19.62 -21.83 -18.44
CA TRP A 36 18.32 -22.28 -17.90
C TRP A 36 18.02 -21.64 -16.55
N SER A 37 19.00 -21.58 -15.65
CA SER A 37 18.85 -20.92 -14.35
C SER A 37 18.54 -19.43 -14.50
N LEU A 38 19.15 -18.76 -15.49
CA LEU A 38 18.86 -17.36 -15.78
C LEU A 38 17.44 -17.17 -16.31
N ILE A 39 16.99 -17.99 -17.27
CA ILE A 39 15.62 -17.94 -17.80
C ILE A 39 14.59 -18.12 -16.68
N LEU A 40 14.81 -19.12 -15.81
CA LEU A 40 13.93 -19.38 -14.68
C LEU A 40 13.93 -18.23 -13.67
N ALA A 41 15.06 -17.57 -13.43
CA ALA A 41 15.17 -16.43 -12.54
C ALA A 41 14.52 -15.16 -13.11
N VAL A 42 14.56 -14.97 -14.44
CA VAL A 42 14.00 -13.79 -15.12
C VAL A 42 12.48 -13.70 -14.93
N ILE A 43 11.76 -14.81 -14.82
CA ILE A 43 10.30 -14.83 -14.66
C ILE A 43 9.86 -14.15 -13.33
N PRO A 44 10.20 -14.67 -12.13
CA PRO A 44 9.81 -14.04 -10.87
C PRO A 44 10.46 -12.66 -10.71
N PHE A 45 11.69 -12.46 -11.21
CA PHE A 45 12.35 -11.15 -11.19
C PHE A 45 11.54 -10.11 -11.98
N SER A 46 11.09 -10.44 -13.19
CA SER A 46 10.28 -9.54 -14.00
C SER A 46 8.95 -9.21 -13.32
N ILE A 47 8.30 -10.20 -12.69
CA ILE A 47 7.06 -9.98 -11.93
C ILE A 47 7.29 -8.98 -10.80
N ILE A 48 8.36 -9.16 -10.01
CA ILE A 48 8.71 -8.25 -8.91
C ILE A 48 8.99 -6.84 -9.46
N VAL A 49 9.79 -6.72 -10.52
CA VAL A 49 10.13 -5.42 -11.13
C VAL A 49 8.88 -4.71 -11.65
N ILE A 50 8.01 -5.41 -12.38
CA ILE A 50 6.75 -4.88 -12.91
C ILE A 50 5.84 -4.44 -11.77
N TRP A 51 5.69 -5.25 -10.72
CA TRP A 51 4.88 -4.92 -9.54
C TRP A 51 5.41 -3.69 -8.81
N THR A 52 6.70 -3.67 -8.46
CA THR A 52 7.29 -2.58 -7.67
C THR A 52 7.31 -1.26 -8.44
N ARG A 53 7.59 -1.29 -9.75
CA ARG A 53 7.56 -0.08 -10.59
C ARG A 53 6.13 0.37 -10.88
N GLY A 54 5.24 -0.55 -11.24
CA GLY A 54 3.82 -0.26 -11.50
C GLY A 54 3.13 0.35 -10.28
N GLN A 55 3.39 -0.17 -9.08
CA GLN A 55 2.82 0.38 -7.85
C GLN A 55 3.32 1.80 -7.52
N ARG A 56 4.58 2.11 -7.85
CA ARG A 56 5.13 3.48 -7.71
C ARG A 56 4.49 4.45 -8.71
N LEU A 57 4.34 4.01 -9.95
CA LEU A 57 3.68 4.79 -11.00
C LEU A 57 2.21 5.05 -10.64
N LEU A 58 1.50 4.02 -10.17
CA LEU A 58 0.11 4.10 -9.71
C LEU A 58 -0.06 5.12 -8.60
N PHE A 59 0.79 5.05 -7.58
CA PHE A 59 0.74 5.99 -6.47
C PHE A 59 0.98 7.44 -6.92
N SER A 60 1.88 7.65 -7.88
CA SER A 60 2.16 8.97 -8.43
C SER A 60 1.00 9.49 -9.30
N ALA A 61 0.38 8.62 -10.10
CA ALA A 61 -0.75 8.95 -10.96
C ALA A 61 -2.03 9.26 -10.17
N LEU A 62 -2.20 8.65 -8.98
CA LEU A 62 -3.33 8.90 -8.10
C LEU A 62 -3.42 10.36 -7.62
N ARG A 63 -2.32 11.10 -7.53
CA ARG A 63 -2.29 12.49 -7.00
C ARG A 63 -3.07 12.62 -5.68
N PRO A 64 -2.69 11.89 -4.62
CA PRO A 64 -3.39 11.96 -3.35
C PRO A 64 -3.25 13.35 -2.73
N LEU A 65 -4.22 13.72 -1.89
CA LEU A 65 -4.24 14.98 -1.15
C LEU A 65 -3.57 14.81 0.21
N ASP A 66 -2.86 15.82 0.68
CA ASP A 66 -2.44 15.87 2.07
C ASP A 66 -3.65 16.13 2.99
N LEU A 67 -3.53 15.69 4.24
CA LEU A 67 -4.61 15.81 5.22
C LEU A 67 -5.00 17.27 5.50
N GLU A 68 -4.04 18.19 5.55
CA GLU A 68 -4.31 19.59 5.89
C GLU A 68 -5.16 20.25 4.80
N THR A 69 -4.78 20.08 3.53
CA THR A 69 -5.55 20.53 2.37
C THR A 69 -6.92 19.87 2.30
N PHE A 70 -7.00 18.56 2.60
CA PHE A 70 -8.27 17.85 2.66
C PHE A 70 -9.20 18.43 3.73
N LEU A 71 -8.68 18.73 4.93
CA LEU A 71 -9.46 19.23 6.06
C LEU A 71 -10.15 20.57 5.75
N VAL A 72 -9.48 21.47 5.02
CA VAL A 72 -10.08 22.77 4.61
C VAL A 72 -11.39 22.56 3.85
N SER A 73 -11.39 21.64 2.89
CA SER A 73 -12.60 21.34 2.09
C SER A 73 -13.59 20.48 2.86
N TYR A 74 -13.11 19.57 3.72
CA TYR A 74 -13.93 18.69 4.55
C TYR A 74 -14.82 19.49 5.51
N GLU A 75 -14.26 20.44 6.26
CA GLU A 75 -15.00 21.25 7.22
C GLU A 75 -16.11 22.08 6.55
N GLN A 76 -15.83 22.62 5.35
CA GLN A 76 -16.83 23.35 4.57
C GLN A 76 -18.02 22.49 4.15
N ILE A 77 -17.80 21.20 3.88
CA ILE A 77 -18.88 20.27 3.53
C ILE A 77 -19.61 19.79 4.76
N TYR A 78 -18.89 19.47 5.84
CA TYR A 78 -19.49 19.06 7.10
C TYR A 78 -20.41 20.16 7.66
N ALA A 79 -19.98 21.43 7.60
CA ALA A 79 -20.75 22.59 8.05
C ALA A 79 -22.08 22.79 7.30
N LYS A 80 -22.27 22.20 6.12
CA LYS A 80 -23.57 22.23 5.41
C LYS A 80 -24.65 21.39 6.09
N GLY A 81 -24.30 20.57 7.08
CA GLY A 81 -25.24 19.81 7.92
C GLY A 81 -25.92 18.63 7.21
N ARG A 82 -25.51 18.27 5.99
CA ARG A 82 -26.04 17.12 5.23
C ARG A 82 -25.27 15.84 5.55
N VAL A 83 -25.26 15.47 6.84
CA VAL A 83 -24.58 14.25 7.32
C VAL A 83 -25.53 13.05 7.35
N ILE A 84 -24.99 11.88 7.04
CA ILE A 84 -25.71 10.61 7.12
C ILE A 84 -25.51 10.00 8.51
N GLU A 85 -26.59 9.53 9.14
CA GLU A 85 -26.53 8.94 10.47
C GLU A 85 -25.64 7.68 10.53
N GLY A 86 -24.85 7.56 11.59
CA GLY A 86 -23.98 6.43 11.89
C GLY A 86 -22.50 6.66 11.61
N THR A 87 -21.74 5.56 11.57
CA THR A 87 -20.28 5.60 11.40
C THR A 87 -19.84 4.99 10.06
N ALA A 88 -19.07 5.74 9.27
CA ALA A 88 -18.40 5.24 8.08
C ALA A 88 -16.91 5.04 8.34
N ILE A 89 -16.38 3.93 7.82
CA ILE A 89 -14.95 3.63 7.81
C ILE A 89 -14.43 3.83 6.40
N PHE A 90 -13.31 4.54 6.26
CA PHE A 90 -12.60 4.69 4.99
C PHE A 90 -11.18 4.12 5.11
N PHE A 91 -10.85 3.13 4.29
CA PHE A 91 -9.51 2.53 4.29
C PHE A 91 -8.51 3.36 3.48
N ALA A 92 -7.43 3.80 4.12
CA ALA A 92 -6.34 4.49 3.45
C ALA A 92 -5.00 3.79 3.72
N ARG A 93 -3.99 4.08 2.88
CA ARG A 93 -2.62 3.64 3.15
C ARG A 93 -2.06 4.36 4.39
N SER A 94 -2.37 5.65 4.52
CA SER A 94 -2.00 6.48 5.66
C SER A 94 -3.08 7.52 5.87
N TRP A 95 -3.34 7.89 7.11
CA TRP A 95 -4.36 8.88 7.45
C TRP A 95 -3.89 10.31 7.15
N LYS A 96 -2.60 10.50 6.89
CA LYS A 96 -1.99 11.79 6.50
C LYS A 96 -2.10 12.09 5.00
N ILE A 97 -2.35 11.06 4.19
CA ILE A 97 -2.38 11.15 2.72
C ILE A 97 -3.70 10.54 2.24
N ILE A 98 -4.63 11.39 1.85
CA ILE A 98 -5.99 11.02 1.48
C ILE A 98 -6.03 10.59 0.01
N PRO A 99 -6.40 9.33 -0.29
CA PRO A 99 -6.55 8.87 -1.67
C PRO A 99 -7.75 9.53 -2.36
N PRO A 100 -7.71 9.68 -3.70
CA PRO A 100 -8.76 10.35 -4.47
C PRO A 100 -10.16 9.82 -4.21
N TYR A 101 -10.31 8.51 -4.04
CA TYR A 101 -11.63 7.90 -3.82
C TYR A 101 -12.32 8.47 -2.57
N ILE A 102 -11.59 8.77 -1.49
CA ILE A 102 -12.15 9.37 -0.27
C ILE A 102 -12.59 10.79 -0.57
N SER A 103 -11.72 11.58 -1.22
CA SER A 103 -12.05 12.95 -1.60
C SER A 103 -13.23 13.02 -2.57
N HIS A 104 -13.36 12.09 -3.52
CA HIS A 104 -14.49 12.03 -4.44
C HIS A 104 -15.79 11.65 -3.71
N CYS A 105 -15.75 10.66 -2.82
CA CYS A 105 -16.92 10.29 -2.01
C CYS A 105 -17.43 11.49 -1.21
N ILE A 106 -16.54 12.19 -0.50
CA ILE A 106 -16.94 13.27 0.40
C ILE A 106 -17.25 14.55 -0.38
N PHE A 107 -16.37 14.96 -1.29
CA PHE A 107 -16.48 16.26 -1.96
C PHE A 107 -17.43 16.25 -3.16
N SER A 108 -17.35 15.21 -4.00
CA SER A 108 -18.15 15.13 -5.23
C SER A 108 -19.52 14.51 -4.96
N SER A 109 -19.57 13.44 -4.15
CA SER A 109 -20.81 12.70 -3.88
C SER A 109 -21.52 13.12 -2.59
N ASN A 110 -20.93 14.00 -1.78
CA ASN A 110 -21.46 14.41 -0.46
C ASN A 110 -21.77 13.23 0.46
N ILE A 111 -20.98 12.15 0.37
CA ILE A 111 -21.11 10.98 1.25
C ILE A 111 -20.28 11.25 2.50
N ILE A 112 -20.92 11.85 3.49
CA ILE A 112 -20.33 12.19 4.78
C ILE A 112 -21.24 11.71 5.90
N TYR A 113 -20.67 11.05 6.90
CA TYR A 113 -21.42 10.49 8.02
C TYR A 113 -21.21 11.34 9.29
N GLU A 114 -22.01 11.12 10.33
CA GLU A 114 -21.80 11.74 11.65
C GLU A 114 -20.42 11.43 12.23
N LYS A 115 -19.95 10.20 12.03
CA LYS A 115 -18.58 9.78 12.37
C LYS A 115 -17.92 9.14 11.16
N ASN A 116 -16.77 9.67 10.77
CA ASN A 116 -15.94 9.19 9.67
C ASN A 116 -14.60 8.77 10.25
N ILE A 117 -14.19 7.53 10.03
CA ILE A 117 -12.94 7.00 10.60
C ILE A 117 -12.02 6.57 9.47
N LEU A 118 -10.87 7.20 9.37
CA LEU A 118 -9.79 6.80 8.47
C LEU A 118 -9.04 5.62 9.09
N VAL A 119 -9.18 4.43 8.51
CA VAL A 119 -8.48 3.23 9.00
C VAL A 119 -7.26 2.95 8.13
N CYS A 120 -6.10 2.83 8.77
CA CYS A 120 -4.83 2.56 8.11
C CYS A 120 -4.20 1.29 8.68
N VAL A 121 -3.65 0.46 7.79
CA VAL A 121 -3.01 -0.79 8.18
C VAL A 121 -1.59 -0.83 7.66
N ASN A 122 -0.64 -0.80 8.58
CA ASN A 122 0.78 -0.86 8.32
C ASN A 122 1.31 -2.23 8.74
N ARG A 123 2.00 -2.92 7.82
CA ARG A 123 2.66 -4.19 8.13
C ARG A 123 4.07 -3.91 8.65
N THR A 124 4.44 -4.54 9.76
CA THR A 124 5.77 -4.43 10.35
C THR A 124 6.66 -5.59 9.89
N ASP A 125 7.98 -5.41 10.00
CA ASP A 125 8.98 -6.45 9.66
C ASP A 125 9.02 -7.58 10.70
N PHE A 126 8.31 -7.44 11.81
CA PHE A 126 8.17 -8.49 12.82
C PHE A 126 7.05 -9.45 12.44
N PRO A 127 7.18 -10.76 12.73
CA PRO A 127 6.19 -11.75 12.32
C PRO A 127 4.83 -11.56 13.02
N PHE A 128 4.85 -11.20 14.30
CA PHE A 128 3.67 -11.11 15.15
C PHE A 128 3.60 -9.76 15.85
N GLY A 129 2.46 -9.53 16.51
CA GLY A 129 2.16 -8.30 17.24
C GLY A 129 1.15 -7.45 16.50
N ILE A 130 0.24 -6.83 17.26
CA ILE A 130 -0.72 -5.86 16.76
C ILE A 130 -0.70 -4.68 17.73
N LYS A 131 -0.44 -3.48 17.21
CA LYS A 131 -0.56 -2.23 17.94
C LYS A 131 -1.62 -1.38 17.26
N THR A 132 -2.47 -0.76 18.06
CA THR A 132 -3.54 0.09 17.54
C THR A 132 -3.43 1.46 18.20
N ASN A 133 -3.55 2.50 17.40
CA ASN A 133 -3.56 3.88 17.86
C ASN A 133 -4.80 4.58 17.29
N TYR A 134 -5.68 5.06 18.19
CA TYR A 134 -6.92 5.73 17.81
C TYR A 134 -6.80 7.22 18.10
N ILE A 135 -6.73 8.00 17.03
CA ILE A 135 -6.52 9.44 17.03
C ILE A 135 -7.89 10.09 16.82
N LYS A 136 -8.37 10.79 17.85
CA LYS A 136 -9.66 11.49 17.81
C LYS A 136 -9.48 12.95 17.44
N GLY A 137 -10.49 13.52 16.78
CA GLY A 137 -10.59 14.96 16.55
C GLY A 137 -9.59 15.48 15.52
N ILE A 138 -9.39 14.74 14.43
CA ILE A 138 -8.61 15.21 13.28
C ILE A 138 -9.38 16.32 12.55
N GLY A 139 -10.70 16.19 12.51
CA GLY A 139 -11.66 17.20 12.06
C GLY A 139 -13.02 16.94 12.70
N THR A 140 -14.01 17.76 12.36
CA THR A 140 -15.37 17.65 12.90
C THR A 140 -16.00 16.32 12.45
N GLY A 141 -16.18 15.38 13.38
CA GLY A 141 -16.69 14.04 13.04
C GLY A 141 -15.71 13.20 12.22
N LEU A 142 -14.41 13.54 12.24
CA LEU A 142 -13.34 12.80 11.56
C LEU A 142 -12.27 12.34 12.55
N ASP A 143 -12.08 11.03 12.63
CA ASP A 143 -11.05 10.37 13.43
C ASP A 143 -10.14 9.49 12.54
N ALA A 144 -9.01 9.03 13.07
CA ALA A 144 -8.20 7.99 12.43
C ALA A 144 -7.86 6.85 13.39
N LEU A 145 -7.82 5.65 12.84
CA LEU A 145 -7.37 4.44 13.52
C LEU A 145 -6.20 3.84 12.74
N GLU A 146 -5.03 3.87 13.36
CA GLU A 146 -3.81 3.28 12.82
C GLU A 146 -3.59 1.90 13.45
N ILE A 147 -3.39 0.90 12.61
CA ILE A 147 -3.17 -0.49 13.00
C ILE A 147 -1.80 -0.92 12.45
N GLU A 148 -0.86 -1.15 13.34
CA GLU A 148 0.42 -1.79 13.01
C GLU A 148 0.31 -3.27 13.31
N ALA A 149 0.52 -4.12 12.31
CA ALA A 149 0.42 -5.56 12.46
C ALA A 149 1.66 -6.26 11.90
N GLY A 150 2.14 -7.30 12.60
CA GLY A 150 3.18 -8.16 12.07
C GLY A 150 2.80 -8.78 10.73
N TYR A 151 3.78 -9.12 9.89
CA TYR A 151 3.51 -9.60 8.53
C TYR A 151 2.78 -10.96 8.49
N LEU A 152 2.86 -11.78 9.55
CA LEU A 152 2.08 -13.03 9.70
C LEU A 152 0.81 -12.85 10.55
N ALA A 153 0.61 -11.70 11.18
CA ALA A 153 -0.51 -11.48 12.08
C ALA A 153 -1.84 -11.39 11.29
N ARG A 154 -2.86 -12.11 11.74
CA ARG A 154 -4.23 -11.96 11.23
C ARG A 154 -4.93 -10.84 12.01
N ILE A 155 -5.46 -9.87 11.29
CA ILE A 155 -6.14 -8.73 11.88
C ILE A 155 -7.62 -9.07 12.00
N ASN A 156 -8.15 -9.08 13.23
CA ASN A 156 -9.58 -9.13 13.44
C ASN A 156 -10.11 -7.69 13.61
N PHE A 157 -10.65 -7.14 12.54
CA PHE A 157 -11.19 -5.79 12.54
C PHE A 157 -12.40 -5.65 13.46
N GLU A 158 -13.22 -6.70 13.61
CA GLU A 158 -14.42 -6.64 14.45
C GLU A 158 -14.05 -6.46 15.92
N ASP A 159 -13.03 -7.17 16.39
CA ASP A 159 -12.51 -7.04 17.76
C ASP A 159 -11.92 -5.65 17.98
N ILE A 160 -11.07 -5.17 17.06
CA ILE A 160 -10.45 -3.85 17.15
C ILE A 160 -11.52 -2.76 17.19
N PHE A 161 -12.52 -2.82 16.30
CA PHE A 161 -13.61 -1.85 16.28
C PHE A 161 -14.42 -1.90 17.58
N ARG A 162 -14.72 -3.09 18.11
CA ARG A 162 -15.40 -3.24 19.41
C ARG A 162 -14.61 -2.63 20.56
N THR A 163 -13.28 -2.79 20.59
CA THR A 163 -12.42 -2.21 21.64
C THR A 163 -12.55 -0.69 21.71
N TYR A 164 -12.70 -0.02 20.56
CA TYR A 164 -12.87 1.43 20.48
C TYR A 164 -14.35 1.88 20.43
N GLY A 165 -15.31 0.96 20.59
CA GLY A 165 -16.74 1.27 20.52
C GLY A 165 -17.23 1.70 19.13
N ILE A 166 -16.51 1.30 18.08
CA ILE A 166 -16.81 1.63 16.68
C ILE A 166 -17.79 0.59 16.13
N THR A 167 -18.97 1.04 15.71
CA THR A 167 -19.98 0.21 15.03
C THR A 167 -20.16 0.70 13.60
N PRO A 168 -19.40 0.17 12.63
CA PRO A 168 -19.48 0.66 11.26
C PRO A 168 -20.85 0.34 10.67
N LYS A 169 -21.49 1.36 10.11
CA LYS A 169 -22.65 1.23 9.22
C LYS A 169 -22.20 0.81 7.83
N ILE A 170 -21.11 1.42 7.36
CA ILE A 170 -20.51 1.16 6.05
C ILE A 170 -18.99 1.22 6.12
N ILE A 171 -18.33 0.45 5.26
CA ILE A 171 -16.89 0.37 5.12
C ILE A 171 -16.53 0.62 3.66
N PHE A 172 -15.86 1.72 3.38
CA PHE A 172 -15.37 2.07 2.06
C PHE A 172 -13.91 1.67 1.88
N TYR A 173 -13.59 1.20 0.69
CA TYR A 173 -12.22 0.98 0.24
C TYR A 173 -12.07 1.37 -1.22
N GLY A 174 -10.89 1.88 -1.57
CA GLY A 174 -10.56 2.21 -2.96
C GLY A 174 -10.21 0.96 -3.77
N VAL A 175 -10.68 0.91 -5.01
CA VAL A 175 -10.25 -0.05 -6.02
C VAL A 175 -9.74 0.73 -7.22
N GLU A 176 -8.53 0.45 -7.67
CA GLU A 176 -7.97 1.10 -8.84
C GLU A 176 -8.32 0.31 -10.11
N ASP A 177 -8.87 1.00 -11.12
CA ASP A 177 -9.05 0.47 -12.47
C ASP A 177 -8.03 1.12 -13.40
N ILE A 178 -7.09 0.32 -13.90
CA ILE A 178 -5.89 0.81 -14.61
C ILE A 178 -6.14 0.72 -16.12
N ILE A 179 -6.08 1.86 -16.79
CA ILE A 179 -6.13 1.95 -18.26
C ILE A 179 -4.75 2.40 -18.76
N THR A 180 -4.17 1.62 -19.66
CA THR A 180 -2.85 1.93 -20.20
C THR A 180 -2.66 1.35 -21.60
N SER A 181 -1.99 2.13 -22.46
CA SER A 181 -1.57 1.68 -23.78
C SER A 181 -0.30 0.83 -23.71
N ASN A 182 0.52 0.98 -22.66
CA ASN A 182 1.81 0.31 -22.52
C ASN A 182 1.65 -1.18 -22.15
N PRO A 183 2.25 -2.12 -22.91
CA PRO A 183 2.10 -3.56 -22.65
C PRO A 183 2.64 -3.99 -21.27
N VAL A 184 3.71 -3.35 -20.77
CA VAL A 184 4.29 -3.67 -19.45
C VAL A 184 3.29 -3.33 -18.34
N TRP A 185 2.59 -2.20 -18.46
CA TRP A 185 1.60 -1.78 -17.47
C TRP A 185 0.27 -2.52 -17.61
N ARG A 186 -0.05 -3.07 -18.79
CA ARG A 186 -1.16 -4.03 -18.92
C ARG A 186 -0.91 -5.31 -18.12
N VAL A 187 0.33 -5.81 -18.13
CA VAL A 187 0.71 -6.95 -17.28
C VAL A 187 0.57 -6.59 -15.80
N PHE A 188 1.02 -5.40 -15.38
CA PHE A 188 0.81 -4.91 -14.02
C PHE A 188 -0.69 -4.87 -13.64
N GLY A 189 -1.54 -4.34 -14.52
CA GLY A 189 -2.99 -4.31 -14.33
C GLY A 189 -3.60 -5.71 -14.21
N LEU A 190 -3.13 -6.67 -15.00
CA LEU A 190 -3.55 -8.07 -14.91
C LEU A 190 -3.14 -8.69 -13.57
N ILE A 191 -1.89 -8.50 -13.13
CA ILE A 191 -1.41 -8.98 -11.82
C ILE A 191 -2.28 -8.40 -10.70
N LYS A 192 -2.59 -7.11 -10.74
CA LYS A 192 -3.50 -6.45 -9.80
C LYS A 192 -4.91 -7.08 -9.81
N LYS A 193 -5.45 -7.38 -10.98
CA LYS A 193 -6.81 -7.93 -11.15
C LYS A 193 -6.96 -9.36 -10.61
N ILE A 194 -5.92 -10.18 -10.73
CA ILE A 194 -5.92 -11.56 -10.20
C ILE A 194 -5.56 -11.64 -8.71
N THR A 195 -4.95 -10.59 -8.17
CA THR A 195 -4.55 -10.53 -6.76
C THR A 195 -5.77 -10.21 -5.89
N PRO A 196 -6.00 -10.93 -4.77
CA PRO A 196 -7.08 -10.60 -3.86
C PRO A 196 -6.92 -9.17 -3.33
N ASN A 197 -8.02 -8.41 -3.34
CA ASN A 197 -7.99 -7.06 -2.80
C ASN A 197 -7.89 -7.07 -1.26
N PHE A 198 -7.61 -5.90 -0.67
CA PHE A 198 -7.41 -5.76 0.78
C PHE A 198 -8.58 -6.30 1.61
N VAL A 199 -9.82 -6.11 1.14
CA VAL A 199 -11.04 -6.55 1.81
C VAL A 199 -11.13 -8.07 1.83
N GLN A 200 -10.90 -8.71 0.69
CA GLN A 200 -10.92 -10.17 0.56
C GLN A 200 -9.81 -10.81 1.40
N PHE A 201 -8.62 -10.22 1.38
CA PHE A 201 -7.48 -10.70 2.15
C PHE A 201 -7.74 -10.67 3.67
N ASN A 202 -8.37 -9.59 4.16
CA ASN A 202 -8.65 -9.40 5.58
C ASN A 202 -10.03 -9.93 6.03
N LYS A 203 -10.82 -10.53 5.13
CA LYS A 203 -12.14 -11.10 5.41
C LYS A 203 -13.09 -10.15 6.16
N LEU A 204 -13.13 -8.88 5.76
CA LEU A 204 -14.07 -7.91 6.31
C LEU A 204 -15.53 -8.35 6.05
N PRO A 205 -16.50 -7.94 6.89
CA PRO A 205 -17.89 -8.36 6.77
C PRO A 205 -18.51 -7.87 5.44
N ALA A 206 -18.80 -8.80 4.54
CA ALA A 206 -19.22 -8.51 3.17
C ALA A 206 -20.48 -7.63 3.07
N SER A 207 -21.40 -7.73 4.04
CA SER A 207 -22.64 -6.95 4.06
C SER A 207 -22.46 -5.45 4.26
N LYS A 208 -21.29 -5.01 4.75
CA LYS A 208 -21.01 -3.60 5.07
C LYS A 208 -19.99 -2.96 4.14
N VAL A 209 -19.35 -3.73 3.26
CA VAL A 209 -18.19 -3.27 2.51
C VAL A 209 -18.57 -2.80 1.10
N HIS A 210 -18.12 -1.61 0.74
CA HIS A 210 -18.38 -0.95 -0.53
C HIS A 210 -17.06 -0.52 -1.20
N GLY A 211 -16.84 -1.00 -2.41
CA GLY A 211 -15.66 -0.65 -3.20
C GLY A 211 -15.93 0.58 -4.07
N VAL A 212 -15.07 1.58 -3.98
CA VAL A 212 -15.14 2.79 -4.80
C VAL A 212 -14.08 2.69 -5.88
N VAL A 213 -14.53 2.49 -7.12
CA VAL A 213 -13.62 2.33 -8.26
C VAL A 213 -13.13 3.69 -8.72
N THR A 214 -11.81 3.87 -8.74
CA THR A 214 -11.15 5.05 -9.30
C THR A 214 -10.41 4.63 -10.57
N ARG A 215 -10.84 5.17 -11.71
CA ARG A 215 -10.17 4.95 -13.00
C ARG A 215 -8.91 5.81 -13.08
N ILE A 216 -7.81 5.19 -13.48
CA ILE A 216 -6.50 5.85 -13.57
C ILE A 216 -5.90 5.52 -14.92
N GLU A 217 -5.43 6.56 -15.61
CA GLU A 217 -4.72 6.43 -16.89
C GLU A 217 -3.21 6.49 -16.64
N MET A 218 -2.48 5.50 -17.18
CA MET A 218 -1.02 5.35 -17.07
C MET A 218 -0.32 5.27 -18.42
#